data_AF-C1FR52-F1
#
_entry.id   AF-C1FR52-F1
#
_cell.length_a   1.000
_cell.length_b   1.000
_cell.length_c   1.000
_cell.angle_alpha   90.00
_cell.angle_beta   90.00
_cell.angle_gamma   90.00
#
_symmetry.space_group_name_H-M   'P 1'
#
loop_
_entity.id
_entity.type
_entity.pdbx_description
1 polymer ?
#
loop_
_entity_poly.entity_id
_entity_poly.type
_entity_poly.pdbx_seq_one_letter_code
_entity_poly.pdbx_strand_id
1 'polypeptide(L)' 'MSNCEKMQTHVHEFLDSTRLAEIQTEPHNHRFAGVSGQAIRRGSSHEFIFATLINSPISQEA' A
#
# COMPACT_ATOMS: atom_id res chain seq x y z
N MET A 1 -37.68 6.08 4.22
CA MET A 1 -36.35 6.68 3.94
C MET A 1 -35.52 5.57 3.34
N SER A 2 -35.24 5.63 2.04
CA SER A 2 -34.49 4.57 1.37
C SER A 2 -33.08 4.53 1.95
N ASN A 3 -32.69 3.38 2.49
CA ASN A 3 -31.32 3.12 2.91
C ASN A 3 -30.49 3.12 1.63
N CYS A 4 -29.85 4.25 1.31
CA CYS A 4 -28.91 4.33 0.21
C CYS A 4 -27.68 3.51 0.61
N GLU A 5 -27.72 2.21 0.32
CA GLU A 5 -26.54 1.37 0.45
C GLU A 5 -25.45 1.98 -0.43
N LYS A 6 -24.31 2.31 0.20
CA LYS A 6 -23.16 2.83 -0.53
C LYS A 6 -22.68 1.70 -1.45
N MET A 7 -23.06 1.78 -2.72
CA MET A 7 -22.67 0.79 -3.72
C MET A 7 -21.15 0.80 -3.84
N GLN A 8 -20.54 -0.38 -3.69
CA GLN A 8 -19.13 -0.57 -3.96
C GLN A 8 -18.85 -0.16 -5.41
N THR A 9 -17.95 0.81 -5.63
CA THR A 9 -17.64 1.26 -7.00
C THR A 9 -16.51 0.44 -7.59
N HIS A 10 -15.34 0.45 -6.95
CA HIS A 10 -14.14 -0.26 -7.36
C HIS A 10 -13.11 -0.28 -6.22
N VAL A 11 -12.08 -1.07 -6.42
CA VAL A 11 -10.85 -1.12 -5.62
C VAL A 11 -9.66 -0.95 -6.56
N HIS A 12 -8.47 -0.71 -6.02
CA HIS A 12 -7.22 -0.68 -6.78
C HIS A 12 -6.32 -1.82 -6.33
N GLU A 13 -5.81 -2.58 -7.28
CA GLU A 13 -4.75 -3.57 -7.04
C GLU A 13 -3.40 -2.90 -7.27
N PHE A 14 -2.42 -3.18 -6.42
CA PHE A 14 -1.09 -2.61 -6.55
C PHE A 14 -0.01 -3.63 -6.19
N LEU A 15 1.09 -3.54 -6.93
CA LEU A 15 2.31 -4.33 -6.77
C LEU A 15 3.47 -3.36 -6.91
N ASP A 16 4.37 -3.34 -5.94
CA ASP A 16 5.54 -2.45 -6.01
C ASP A 16 6.69 -2.97 -5.14
N SER A 17 7.82 -2.26 -5.18
CA SER A 17 9.03 -2.59 -4.44
C SER A 17 9.80 -1.35 -4.04
N THR A 18 10.65 -1.49 -3.03
CA THR A 18 11.55 -0.43 -2.60
C THR A 18 12.84 -0.48 -3.40
N ARG A 19 13.62 0.61 -3.33
CA ARG A 19 15.01 0.60 -3.78
C ARG A 19 15.82 -0.39 -2.95
N LEU A 20 17.00 -0.75 -3.45
CA LEU A 20 17.97 -1.55 -2.70
C LEU A 20 18.42 -0.80 -1.44
N ALA A 21 18.30 -1.47 -0.31
CA ALA A 21 18.89 -1.10 0.96
C ALA A 21 20.27 -1.75 1.12
N GLU A 22 21.09 -1.22 2.02
CA GLU A 22 22.32 -1.89 2.49
C GLU A 22 23.29 -2.33 1.36
N ILE A 23 23.43 -1.49 0.32
CA ILE A 23 24.19 -1.77 -0.93
C ILE A 23 25.62 -2.28 -0.69
N GLN A 24 26.25 -1.93 0.43
CA GLN A 24 27.64 -2.30 0.75
C GLN A 24 27.77 -3.50 1.71
N THR A 25 26.68 -3.93 2.34
CA THR A 25 26.71 -4.98 3.37
C THR A 25 25.87 -6.17 2.96
N GLU A 26 24.55 -6.02 2.93
CA GLU A 26 23.59 -7.07 2.56
C GLU A 26 22.55 -6.45 1.61
N PRO A 27 22.83 -6.38 0.30
CA PRO A 27 21.95 -5.69 -0.64
C PRO A 27 20.61 -6.41 -0.79
N HIS A 28 19.53 -5.80 -0.29
CA HIS A 28 18.18 -6.36 -0.38
C HIS A 28 17.15 -5.28 -0.73
N ASN A 29 15.97 -5.68 -1.17
CA ASN A 29 14.83 -4.79 -1.31
C ASN A 29 13.57 -5.41 -0.72
N HIS A 30 12.58 -4.58 -0.43
CA HIS A 30 11.27 -5.02 0.01
C HIS A 30 10.31 -5.03 -1.17
N ARG A 31 9.50 -6.09 -1.26
CA ARG A 31 8.44 -6.23 -2.28
C ARG A 31 7.12 -6.33 -1.55
N PHE A 32 6.09 -5.70 -2.09
CA PHE A 32 4.77 -5.69 -1.48
C PHE A 32 3.69 -5.70 -2.55
N ALA A 33 2.55 -6.29 -2.19
CA ALA A 33 1.37 -6.38 -3.03
C ALA A 33 0.13 -6.19 -2.15
N GLY A 34 -0.93 -5.62 -2.71
CA GLY A 34 -2.16 -5.42 -1.98
C GLY A 34 -3.32 -4.96 -2.85
N VAL A 35 -4.47 -4.84 -2.21
CA VAL A 35 -5.69 -4.28 -2.78
C VAL A 35 -6.18 -3.20 -1.84
N SER A 36 -6.56 -2.03 -2.38
CA SER A 36 -7.11 -0.95 -1.57
C SER A 36 -8.47 -1.32 -0.99
N GLY A 37 -8.92 -0.57 0.02
CA GLY A 37 -10.35 -0.53 0.36
C GLY A 37 -11.19 0.07 -0.77
N GLN A 38 -12.50 0.09 -0.57
CA GLN A 38 -13.44 0.76 -1.49
C GLN A 38 -13.08 2.24 -1.65
N ALA A 39 -13.27 2.78 -2.85
CA ALA A 39 -13.06 4.20 -3.12
C ALA A 39 -13.92 5.09 -2.21
N ILE A 40 -13.27 5.99 -1.45
CA ILE A 40 -13.91 7.00 -0.62
C ILE A 40 -13.81 8.35 -1.35
N ARG A 41 -14.94 8.87 -1.85
CA ARG A 41 -14.96 10.10 -2.67
C ARG A 41 -14.47 11.33 -1.89
N ARG A 42 -13.64 12.13 -2.57
CA ARG A 42 -13.12 13.46 -2.19
C ARG A 42 -13.42 14.42 -3.35
N GLY A 43 -14.59 15.04 -3.34
CA GLY A 43 -15.03 15.91 -4.45
C GLY A 43 -15.25 15.13 -5.76
N SER A 44 -14.55 15.53 -6.83
CA SER A 44 -14.57 14.84 -8.13
C SER A 44 -13.54 13.71 -8.26
N SER A 45 -12.73 13.45 -7.22
CA SER A 45 -11.72 12.38 -7.19
C SER A 45 -11.87 11.49 -5.95
N HIS A 46 -10.96 10.53 -5.79
CA HIS A 46 -10.72 9.83 -4.53
C HIS A 46 -9.23 9.51 -4.42
N GLU A 47 -8.74 9.48 -3.20
CA GLU A 47 -7.32 9.28 -2.91
C GLU A 47 -7.15 8.01 -2.07
N PHE A 48 -6.13 7.24 -2.40
CA PHE A 48 -5.65 6.11 -1.61
C PHE A 48 -4.18 6.35 -1.35
N ILE A 49 -3.80 6.44 -0.07
CA ILE A 49 -2.42 6.67 0.34
C ILE A 49 -1.91 5.38 0.96
N PHE A 50 -0.82 4.87 0.42
CA PHE A 50 -0.07 3.74 0.94
C PHE A 50 1.34 4.20 1.30
N ALA A 51 1.83 3.80 2.47
CA ALA A 51 3.17 4.11 2.92
C ALA A 51 3.76 2.89 3.62
N THR A 52 4.97 2.49 3.23
CA THR A 52 5.78 1.54 3.98
C THR A 52 6.76 2.32 4.84
N LEU A 53 6.67 2.13 6.16
CA LEU A 53 7.71 2.59 7.09
C LEU A 53 8.71 1.45 7.23
N ILE A 54 9.84 1.55 6.54
CA ILE A 54 10.95 0.61 6.67
C ILE A 54 12.19 1.37 7.18
N ASN A 55 12.48 1.20 8.47
CA ASN A 55 13.86 1.27 8.96
C ASN A 55 14.30 -0.19 9.12
N SER A 56 15.20 -0.67 8.25
CA SER A 56 15.79 -2.05 8.21
C SER A 56 15.04 -3.13 9.01
N PRO A 57 14.08 -3.86 8.41
CA PRO A 57 13.26 -4.85 9.12
C PRO A 57 13.88 -6.27 9.21
N ILE A 58 15.12 -6.47 8.75
CA ILE A 58 15.77 -7.80 8.64
C ILE A 58 16.87 -8.03 9.69
N SER A 59 17.24 -7.05 10.52
CA SER A 59 18.28 -7.28 11.55
C SER A 59 17.79 -7.95 12.85
N GLN A 60 16.54 -8.39 12.90
CA GLN A 60 16.04 -9.27 13.96
C GLN A 60 15.85 -10.70 13.43
N GLU A 61 16.94 -11.29 12.95
CA GLU A 61 17.04 -12.74 12.81
C GLU A 61 17.14 -13.37 14.21
N ALA A 62 16.46 -14.51 14.38
CA ALA A 62 16.36 -15.33 15.59
C ALA A 62 17.66 -16.04 16.00
#